data_AF-A0AA90ZB73-F1
#
_entry.id   AF-A0AA90ZB73-F1
#
_cell.length_a   1.000
_cell.length_b   1.000
_cell.length_c   1.000
_cell.angle_alpha   90.00
_cell.angle_beta   90.00
_cell.angle_gamma   90.00
#
_symmetry.space_group_name_H-M   'P 1'
#
loop_
_entity.id
_entity.type
_entity.pdbx_description
1 polymer ?
#
loop_
_entity_poly.entity_id
_entity_poly.type
_entity_poly.pdbx_seq_one_letter_code
_entity_poly.pdbx_strand_id
1 'polypeptide(L)'
;MAREKKNGGKGRLKAFLIVAIGIIVIILFQYYVLPIVEGFFPFLKDYDRYLKDSLAAIVIFSIAVGILSIVKRTIEKTSLKAIGRNYRGLYTVVRAIVYGGAIAAFLAYIGVSLTGALIGGTVGGLILSFALQNTVSNLLSGLLLASAGVIKPKENVSIFSWLFDNPVLGEVIDVKLLTVQVLTIDGNVTELPNTALLGQTQFTNLDVGKLIRASVAIALPVDAQISGIMSFAERKMKNQLEALGILGMEMYFYTKTFNSNTVKVIFNFDKILNYNRIVNALNLAFEEGYWEMKNRAPQGNIMVLGFPVDVPVKSIQERGDANLEVRKGEVGIEDFHSYFFIKSSGMNSIKVTFTLSDTAIYDQVANAINYAYEEAYLSLKNESPK
;
A
#
# COMPACT_ATOMS: atom_id res chain seq x y z
N MET A 1 14.31 39.58 3.02
CA MET A 1 14.23 38.84 1.74
C MET A 1 14.61 39.63 0.48
N ALA A 2 14.51 40.97 0.41
CA ALA A 2 14.84 41.74 -0.82
C ALA A 2 16.34 42.03 -1.07
N ARG A 3 17.22 41.91 -0.05
CA ARG A 3 18.67 42.16 -0.18
C ARG A 3 19.49 40.94 -0.64
N GLU A 4 18.97 39.71 -0.52
CA GLU A 4 19.69 38.46 -0.87
C GLU A 4 19.61 38.11 -2.36
N LYS A 5 18.51 38.42 -3.06
CA LYS A 5 18.38 38.19 -4.52
C LYS A 5 19.36 39.06 -5.34
N LYS A 6 19.80 40.22 -4.82
CA LYS A 6 20.63 41.19 -5.56
C LYS A 6 22.10 40.78 -5.69
N ASN A 7 22.63 39.95 -4.78
CA ASN A 7 24.02 39.44 -4.85
C ASN A 7 24.17 38.17 -5.70
N GLY A 8 23.08 37.42 -5.88
CA GLY A 8 23.02 36.24 -6.74
C GLY A 8 23.33 36.54 -8.21
N GLY A 9 22.61 37.52 -8.78
CA GLY A 9 22.72 37.95 -10.17
C GLY A 9 24.02 38.68 -10.50
N LYS A 10 24.53 39.51 -9.58
CA LYS A 10 25.82 40.22 -9.75
C LYS A 10 26.99 39.27 -9.96
N GLY A 11 27.02 38.12 -9.29
CA GLY A 11 28.09 37.13 -9.46
C GLY A 11 28.02 36.37 -10.79
N ARG A 12 26.81 36.13 -11.33
CA ARG A 12 26.58 35.50 -12.64
C ARG A 12 26.96 36.46 -13.76
N LEU A 13 26.51 37.70 -13.64
CA LEU A 13 26.83 38.78 -14.56
C LEU A 13 28.34 39.02 -14.62
N LYS A 14 29.03 39.07 -13.46
CA LYS A 14 30.50 39.22 -13.42
C LYS A 14 31.25 38.06 -14.08
N ALA A 15 30.85 36.81 -13.85
CA ALA A 15 31.51 35.66 -14.46
C ALA A 15 31.32 35.64 -15.99
N PHE A 16 30.09 35.92 -16.45
CA PHE A 16 29.79 36.05 -17.87
C PHE A 16 30.54 37.24 -18.50
N LEU A 17 30.60 38.38 -17.80
CA LEU A 17 31.36 39.55 -18.26
C LEU A 17 32.84 39.23 -18.42
N ILE A 18 33.46 38.56 -17.46
CA ILE A 18 34.88 38.23 -17.49
C ILE A 18 35.18 37.30 -18.67
N VAL A 19 34.34 36.29 -18.92
CA VAL A 19 34.51 35.37 -20.05
C VAL A 19 34.26 36.09 -21.39
N ALA A 20 33.20 36.89 -21.50
CA ALA A 20 32.88 37.64 -22.70
C ALA A 20 33.97 38.68 -23.02
N ILE A 21 34.46 39.40 -22.02
CA ILE A 21 35.58 40.35 -22.16
C ILE A 21 36.84 39.61 -22.59
N GLY A 22 37.14 38.44 -22.00
CA GLY A 22 38.29 37.63 -22.40
C GLY A 22 38.23 37.20 -23.88
N ILE A 23 37.06 36.75 -24.34
CA ILE A 23 36.83 36.36 -25.75
C ILE A 23 37.01 37.58 -26.67
N ILE A 24 36.41 38.72 -26.33
CA ILE A 24 36.50 39.94 -27.14
C ILE A 24 37.94 40.44 -27.20
N VAL A 25 38.66 40.47 -26.07
CA VAL A 25 40.07 40.89 -26.02
C VAL A 25 40.95 40.00 -26.89
N ILE A 26 40.70 38.70 -26.92
CA ILE A 26 41.49 37.76 -27.73
C ILE A 26 41.18 37.91 -29.22
N ILE A 27 39.91 38.10 -29.61
CA ILE A 27 39.53 38.40 -31.00
C ILE A 27 40.16 39.72 -31.46
N LEU A 28 40.10 40.76 -30.63
CA LEU A 28 40.70 42.06 -30.94
C LEU A 28 42.23 41.98 -31.03
N PHE A 29 42.87 41.22 -30.14
CA PHE A 29 44.31 40.97 -30.21
C PHE A 29 44.70 40.27 -31.51
N GLN A 30 43.95 39.24 -31.91
CA GLN A 30 44.22 38.49 -33.14
C GLN A 30 44.01 39.34 -34.40
N TYR A 31 42.97 40.18 -34.43
CA TYR A 31 42.64 40.97 -35.63
C TYR A 31 43.48 42.25 -35.77
N TYR A 32 43.79 42.93 -34.65
CA TYR A 32 44.44 44.24 -34.70
C TYR A 32 45.91 44.20 -34.26
N VAL A 33 46.27 43.41 -33.26
CA VAL A 33 47.61 43.45 -32.66
C VAL A 33 48.56 42.50 -33.36
N LEU A 34 48.12 41.27 -33.64
CA LEU A 34 48.95 40.26 -34.32
C LEU A 34 49.54 40.76 -35.65
N PRO A 35 48.76 41.37 -36.58
CA PRO A 35 49.29 41.82 -37.86
C PRO A 35 50.30 42.96 -37.74
N ILE A 36 50.13 43.83 -36.74
CA ILE A 36 51.08 44.92 -36.46
C ILE A 36 52.40 44.33 -35.95
N VAL A 37 52.32 43.40 -35.00
CA VAL A 37 53.49 42.72 -34.42
C VAL A 37 54.26 41.93 -35.49
N GLU A 38 53.54 41.23 -36.39
CA GLU A 38 54.15 40.58 -37.55
C GLU A 38 54.80 41.55 -38.55
N GLY A 39 54.28 42.79 -38.62
CA GLY A 39 54.88 43.87 -39.42
C GLY A 39 56.21 44.36 -38.85
N PHE A 40 56.34 44.42 -37.52
CA PHE A 40 57.57 44.82 -36.84
C PHE A 40 58.60 43.69 -36.70
N PHE A 41 58.13 42.45 -36.53
CA PHE A 41 58.97 41.28 -36.33
C PHE A 41 58.60 40.17 -37.34
N PRO A 42 59.14 40.23 -38.57
CA PRO A 42 58.77 39.30 -39.64
C PRO A 42 59.06 37.83 -39.32
N PHE A 43 60.05 37.54 -38.46
CA PHE A 43 60.37 36.18 -38.01
C PHE A 43 59.24 35.52 -37.20
N LEU A 44 58.28 36.30 -36.66
CA LEU A 44 57.13 35.75 -35.95
C LEU A 44 56.09 35.12 -36.88
N LYS A 45 56.14 35.41 -38.18
CA LYS A 45 55.25 34.79 -39.18
C LYS A 45 55.42 33.29 -39.26
N ASP A 46 56.64 32.79 -39.08
CA ASP A 46 56.93 31.35 -39.05
C ASP A 46 56.28 30.66 -37.81
N TYR A 47 55.91 31.45 -36.80
CA TYR A 47 55.28 30.99 -35.57
C TYR A 47 53.79 31.35 -35.44
N ASP A 48 53.19 32.01 -36.44
CA ASP A 48 51.80 32.48 -36.42
C ASP A 48 50.80 31.37 -36.04
N ARG A 49 51.01 30.16 -36.58
CA ARG A 49 50.20 28.98 -36.24
C ARG A 49 50.27 28.65 -34.74
N TYR A 50 51.46 28.60 -34.16
CA TYR A 50 51.64 28.30 -32.72
C TYR A 50 51.06 29.40 -31.83
N LEU A 51 51.14 30.65 -32.26
CA LEU A 51 50.54 31.79 -31.55
C LEU A 51 49.01 31.71 -31.55
N LYS A 52 48.39 31.40 -32.71
CA LYS A 52 46.94 31.20 -32.83
C LYS A 52 46.45 29.99 -32.03
N ASP A 53 47.16 28.87 -32.09
CA ASP A 53 46.83 27.66 -31.32
C ASP A 53 46.91 27.92 -29.80
N SER A 54 47.94 28.63 -29.34
CA SER A 54 48.10 28.98 -27.93
C SER A 54 46.98 29.92 -27.43
N LEU A 55 46.60 30.91 -28.24
CA LEU A 55 45.49 31.81 -27.92
C LEU A 55 44.17 31.04 -27.86
N ALA A 56 43.91 30.15 -28.83
CA ALA A 56 42.72 29.32 -28.82
C ALA A 56 42.63 28.42 -27.58
N ALA A 57 43.75 27.83 -27.15
CA ALA A 57 43.81 27.07 -25.89
C ALA A 57 43.41 27.95 -24.70
N ILE A 58 43.98 29.15 -24.58
CA ILE A 58 43.67 30.09 -23.49
C ILE A 58 42.18 30.43 -23.46
N VAL A 59 41.57 30.71 -24.62
CA VAL A 59 40.13 30.98 -24.72
C VAL A 59 39.31 29.78 -24.23
N ILE A 60 39.56 28.60 -24.78
CA ILE A 60 38.78 27.39 -24.51
C ILE A 60 38.85 27.01 -23.03
N PHE A 61 40.05 27.00 -22.44
CA PHE A 61 40.21 26.70 -21.01
C PHE A 61 39.67 27.80 -20.10
N SER A 62 39.72 29.07 -20.51
CA SER A 62 39.10 30.17 -19.76
C SER A 62 37.58 30.03 -19.72
N ILE A 63 36.96 29.63 -20.84
CA ILE A 63 35.52 29.32 -20.89
C ILE A 63 35.20 28.14 -19.96
N ALA A 64 35.99 27.07 -20.00
CA ALA A 64 35.81 25.90 -19.14
C ALA A 64 35.87 26.26 -17.64
N VAL A 65 36.87 27.05 -17.24
CA VAL A 65 36.99 27.58 -15.87
C VAL A 65 35.81 28.49 -15.51
N GLY A 66 35.34 29.31 -16.45
CA GLY A 66 34.15 30.14 -16.31
C GLY A 66 32.89 29.32 -16.02
N ILE A 67 32.65 28.26 -16.81
CA ILE A 67 31.55 27.31 -16.60
C ILE A 67 31.65 26.67 -15.22
N LEU A 68 32.82 26.14 -14.85
CA LEU A 68 33.01 25.50 -13.54
C LEU A 68 32.82 26.47 -12.37
N SER A 69 33.19 27.73 -12.56
CA SER A 69 32.97 28.79 -11.56
C SER A 69 31.48 29.09 -11.37
N ILE A 70 30.68 29.04 -12.45
CA ILE A 70 29.22 29.19 -12.40
C ILE A 70 28.60 27.98 -11.71
N VAL A 71 29.00 26.76 -12.09
CA VAL A 71 28.52 25.52 -11.47
C VAL A 71 28.83 25.50 -9.98
N LYS A 72 30.08 25.76 -9.59
CA LYS A 72 30.50 25.79 -8.18
C LYS A 72 29.66 26.79 -7.37
N ARG A 73 29.49 28.01 -7.88
CA ARG A 73 28.67 29.03 -7.21
C ARG A 73 27.18 28.68 -7.15
N THR A 74 26.66 27.98 -8.15
CA THR A 74 25.26 27.53 -8.17
C THR A 74 25.05 26.44 -7.14
N ILE A 75 25.96 25.47 -7.07
CA ILE A 75 25.95 24.43 -6.04
C ILE A 75 26.06 25.08 -4.65
N GLU A 76 27.03 25.96 -4.41
CA GLU A 76 27.21 26.62 -3.10
C GLU A 76 26.01 27.49 -2.69
N LYS A 77 25.30 28.11 -3.64
CA LYS A 77 24.12 28.93 -3.35
C LYS A 77 22.84 28.11 -3.18
N THR A 78 22.71 27.00 -3.90
CA THR A 78 21.56 26.09 -3.83
C THR A 78 21.75 25.04 -2.73
N SER A 79 22.98 24.85 -2.24
CA SER A 79 23.29 24.13 -1.00
C SER A 79 22.72 24.87 0.20
N LEU A 80 21.41 24.65 0.38
CA LEU A 80 20.80 24.41 1.67
C LEU A 80 21.85 23.73 2.58
N LYS A 81 22.13 24.33 3.73
CA LYS A 81 23.01 23.84 4.81
C LYS A 81 22.67 22.41 5.32
N ALA A 82 21.75 21.69 4.67
CA ALA A 82 21.17 20.42 5.08
C ALA A 82 21.71 19.17 4.35
N ILE A 83 22.41 19.29 3.21
CA ILE A 83 22.92 18.12 2.45
C ILE A 83 24.44 17.98 2.66
N GLY A 84 24.81 17.52 3.84
CA GLY A 84 26.15 17.69 4.41
C GLY A 84 27.30 16.82 3.87
N ARG A 85 27.17 15.95 2.86
CA ARG A 85 28.31 15.04 2.52
C ARG A 85 28.66 14.74 1.05
N ASN A 86 27.80 14.86 0.04
CA ASN A 86 28.10 14.27 -1.29
C ASN A 86 28.20 15.22 -2.51
N TYR A 87 28.21 16.55 -2.33
CA TYR A 87 28.35 17.48 -3.48
C TYR A 87 29.74 17.44 -4.14
N ARG A 88 30.78 17.01 -3.39
CA ARG A 88 32.14 16.89 -3.89
C ARG A 88 32.25 15.85 -5.01
N GLY A 89 31.49 14.75 -4.91
CA GLY A 89 31.41 13.73 -5.95
C GLY A 89 30.81 14.27 -7.25
N LEU A 90 29.62 14.89 -7.15
CA LEU A 90 28.94 15.50 -8.31
C LEU A 90 29.80 16.59 -8.97
N TYR A 91 30.41 17.47 -8.18
CA TYR A 91 31.32 18.49 -8.70
C TYR A 91 32.54 17.89 -9.40
N THR A 92 33.08 16.79 -8.90
CA THR A 92 34.21 16.08 -9.53
C THR A 92 33.82 15.49 -10.88
N VAL A 93 32.63 14.90 -10.99
CA VAL A 93 32.09 14.39 -12.26
C VAL A 93 31.89 15.52 -13.27
N VAL A 94 31.23 16.61 -12.86
CA VAL A 94 31.03 17.78 -13.75
C VAL A 94 32.37 18.38 -14.17
N ARG A 95 33.34 18.46 -13.26
CA ARG A 95 34.70 18.92 -13.55
C ARG A 95 35.38 18.05 -14.59
N ALA A 96 35.29 16.73 -14.48
CA ALA A 96 35.87 15.80 -15.45
C ALA A 96 35.23 15.99 -16.85
N ILE A 97 33.90 16.12 -16.92
CA ILE A 97 33.18 16.33 -18.19
C ILE A 97 33.59 17.66 -18.84
N VAL A 98 33.62 18.77 -18.07
CA VAL A 98 33.94 20.09 -18.62
C VAL A 98 35.39 20.18 -19.10
N TYR A 99 36.35 19.66 -18.32
CA TYR A 99 37.75 19.66 -18.77
C TYR A 99 37.99 18.66 -19.90
N GLY A 100 37.37 17.48 -19.86
CA GLY A 100 37.45 16.51 -20.96
C GLY A 100 36.90 17.11 -22.27
N GLY A 101 35.78 17.82 -22.20
CA GLY A 101 35.21 18.56 -23.33
C GLY A 101 36.11 19.70 -23.82
N ALA A 102 36.74 20.45 -22.91
CA ALA A 102 37.68 21.51 -23.27
C ALA A 102 38.94 20.97 -23.98
N ILE A 103 39.50 19.85 -23.49
CA ILE A 103 40.62 19.16 -24.14
C ILE A 103 40.20 18.67 -25.53
N ALA A 104 39.03 18.04 -25.65
CA ALA A 104 38.52 17.58 -26.93
C ALA A 104 38.32 18.74 -27.91
N ALA A 105 37.72 19.85 -27.47
CA ALA A 105 37.51 21.04 -28.29
C ALA A 105 38.84 21.64 -28.79
N PHE A 106 39.86 21.69 -27.93
CA PHE A 106 41.19 22.16 -28.32
C PHE A 106 41.87 21.22 -29.32
N LEU A 107 41.82 19.91 -29.09
CA LEU A 107 42.37 18.91 -30.02
C LEU A 107 41.69 18.98 -31.40
N ALA A 108 40.37 19.16 -31.44
CA ALA A 108 39.65 19.36 -32.70
C ALA A 108 40.08 20.66 -33.41
N TYR A 109 40.28 21.75 -32.66
CA TYR A 109 40.73 23.03 -33.21
C TYR A 109 42.07 22.91 -33.95
N ILE A 110 43.05 22.20 -33.37
CA ILE A 110 44.37 22.00 -33.99
C ILE A 110 44.39 20.90 -35.07
N GLY A 111 43.23 20.34 -35.41
CA GLY A 111 43.08 19.34 -36.47
C GLY A 111 43.39 17.90 -36.05
N VAL A 112 43.49 17.61 -34.75
CA VAL A 112 43.63 16.22 -34.25
C VAL A 112 42.28 15.51 -34.37
N SER A 113 42.28 14.33 -34.97
CA SER A 113 41.09 13.50 -35.08
C SER A 113 40.61 13.03 -33.71
N LEU A 114 39.34 13.35 -33.40
CA LEU A 114 38.67 12.88 -32.19
C LEU A 114 37.97 11.53 -32.37
N THR A 115 38.09 10.87 -33.53
CA THR A 115 37.30 9.66 -33.84
C THR A 115 37.47 8.58 -32.78
N GLY A 116 38.70 8.30 -32.33
CA GLY A 116 38.94 7.31 -31.27
C GLY A 116 38.33 7.70 -29.91
N ALA A 117 38.43 8.98 -29.53
CA ALA A 117 37.84 9.50 -28.31
C ALA A 117 36.30 9.51 -28.36
N LEU A 118 35.72 9.80 -29.53
CA LEU A 118 34.27 9.75 -29.74
C LEU A 118 33.75 8.32 -29.68
N ILE A 119 34.42 7.35 -30.31
CA ILE A 119 34.03 5.94 -30.26
C ILE A 119 34.11 5.43 -28.82
N GLY A 120 35.26 5.62 -28.15
CA GLY A 120 35.45 5.18 -26.77
C GLY A 120 34.50 5.86 -25.79
N GLY A 121 34.30 7.18 -25.96
CA GLY A 121 33.35 7.97 -25.16
C GLY A 121 31.90 7.54 -25.36
N THR A 122 31.51 7.17 -26.58
CA THR A 122 30.16 6.67 -26.88
C THR A 122 29.91 5.33 -26.21
N VAL A 123 30.84 4.38 -26.33
CA VAL A 123 30.72 3.06 -25.68
C VAL A 123 30.71 3.21 -24.16
N GLY A 124 31.61 4.02 -23.60
CA GLY A 124 31.64 4.31 -22.16
C GLY A 124 30.35 5.01 -21.68
N GLY A 125 29.82 5.94 -22.47
CA GLY A 125 28.56 6.63 -22.22
C GLY A 125 27.36 5.69 -22.21
N LEU A 126 27.31 4.71 -23.12
CA LEU A 126 26.28 3.66 -23.14
C LEU A 126 26.32 2.81 -21.87
N ILE A 127 27.49 2.34 -21.46
CA ILE A 127 27.65 1.54 -20.24
C ILE A 127 27.21 2.34 -19.00
N LEU A 128 27.64 3.60 -18.91
CA LEU A 128 27.22 4.49 -17.82
C LEU A 128 25.70 4.73 -17.83
N SER A 129 25.10 4.86 -19.02
CA SER A 129 23.66 5.05 -19.17
C SER A 129 22.87 3.85 -18.65
N PHE A 130 23.32 2.63 -18.95
CA PHE A 130 22.72 1.41 -18.39
C PHE A 130 22.89 1.35 -16.87
N ALA A 131 24.06 1.69 -16.34
CA ALA A 131 24.29 1.72 -14.90
C ALA A 131 23.40 2.74 -14.18
N LEU A 132 23.13 3.89 -14.82
CA LEU A 132 22.31 4.97 -14.25
C LEU A 132 20.81 4.85 -14.58
N GLN A 133 20.41 3.87 -15.40
CA GLN A 133 19.05 3.74 -15.93
C GLN A 133 17.99 3.81 -14.82
N ASN A 134 18.18 3.06 -13.74
CA ASN A 134 17.24 3.03 -12.61
C ASN A 134 17.16 4.38 -11.87
N THR A 135 18.29 5.09 -11.74
CA THR A 135 18.33 6.39 -11.04
C THR A 135 17.60 7.45 -11.85
N VAL A 136 17.88 7.51 -13.17
CA VAL A 136 17.21 8.45 -14.08
C VAL A 136 15.71 8.14 -14.18
N SER A 137 15.35 6.85 -14.23
CA SER A 137 13.95 6.43 -14.25
C SER A 137 13.20 6.89 -12.99
N ASN A 138 13.77 6.68 -11.79
CA ASN A 138 13.18 7.18 -10.54
C ASN A 138 13.06 8.70 -10.48
N LEU A 139 14.06 9.41 -11.00
CA LEU A 139 14.02 10.87 -11.08
C LEU A 139 12.87 11.36 -11.97
N LEU A 140 12.74 10.81 -13.17
CA LEU A 140 11.66 11.16 -14.10
C LEU A 140 10.30 10.78 -13.53
N SER A 141 10.19 9.61 -12.91
CA SER A 141 8.96 9.19 -12.22
C SER A 141 8.58 10.14 -11.08
N GLY A 142 9.55 10.61 -10.29
CA GLY A 142 9.29 11.59 -9.23
C GLY A 142 8.78 12.92 -9.77
N LEU A 143 9.38 13.41 -10.87
CA LEU A 143 8.93 14.64 -11.54
C LEU A 143 7.52 14.49 -12.12
N LEU A 144 7.18 13.33 -12.67
CA LEU A 144 5.85 13.04 -13.19
C LEU A 144 4.82 12.93 -12.07
N LEU A 145 5.13 12.21 -10.97
CA LEU A 145 4.26 12.12 -9.79
C LEU A 145 3.95 13.51 -9.22
N ALA A 146 4.99 14.33 -9.05
CA ALA A 146 4.86 15.68 -8.53
C ALA A 146 4.09 16.61 -9.48
N SER A 147 4.29 16.49 -10.80
CA SER A 147 3.66 17.38 -11.78
C SER A 147 2.21 17.00 -12.10
N ALA A 148 1.91 15.70 -12.22
CA ALA A 148 0.55 15.21 -12.43
C ALA A 148 -0.31 15.28 -11.17
N GLY A 149 0.29 15.48 -9.99
CA GLY A 149 -0.42 15.60 -8.71
C GLY A 149 -1.16 14.31 -8.32
N VAL A 150 -0.66 13.16 -8.77
CA VAL A 150 -1.23 11.83 -8.51
C VAL A 150 -1.15 11.48 -7.02
N ILE A 151 -0.08 11.93 -6.37
CA ILE A 151 0.17 11.76 -4.94
C ILE A 151 0.59 13.10 -4.38
N LYS A 152 -0.07 13.55 -3.30
CA LYS A 152 0.30 14.76 -2.59
C LYS A 152 0.70 14.46 -1.16
N PRO A 153 1.62 15.26 -0.58
CA PRO A 153 1.86 15.22 0.86
C PRO A 153 0.55 15.40 1.63
N LYS A 154 0.42 14.65 2.73
CA LYS A 154 -0.74 14.58 3.64
C LYS A 154 -1.98 13.87 3.10
N GLU A 155 -1.90 13.20 1.95
CA GLU A 155 -2.97 12.32 1.48
C GLU A 155 -2.84 10.94 2.13
N ASN A 156 -3.97 10.36 2.50
CA ASN A 156 -4.05 8.98 2.98
C ASN A 156 -4.20 8.04 1.80
N VAL A 157 -3.31 7.06 1.70
CA VAL A 157 -3.21 6.19 0.53
C VAL A 157 -3.15 4.72 0.92
N SER A 158 -3.75 3.88 0.07
CA SER A 158 -3.49 2.45 0.02
C SER A 158 -2.73 2.15 -1.25
N ILE A 159 -1.54 1.59 -1.08
CA ILE A 159 -0.58 1.28 -2.14
C ILE A 159 -0.46 -0.24 -2.20
N PHE A 160 -0.91 -0.84 -3.29
CA PHE A 160 -0.75 -2.28 -3.52
C PHE A 160 0.12 -2.52 -4.74
N SER A 161 1.17 -3.32 -4.59
CA SER A 161 2.01 -3.77 -5.70
C SER A 161 2.41 -5.22 -5.45
N TRP A 162 2.53 -6.01 -6.51
CA TRP A 162 3.09 -7.36 -6.45
C TRP A 162 4.57 -7.38 -6.01
N LEU A 163 5.24 -6.22 -6.02
CA LEU A 163 6.59 -6.05 -5.48
C LEU A 163 6.64 -6.09 -3.94
N PHE A 164 5.49 -5.92 -3.27
CA PHE A 164 5.39 -5.85 -1.82
C PHE A 164 4.53 -7.02 -1.33
N ASP A 165 4.96 -7.70 -0.27
CA ASP A 165 4.19 -8.81 0.32
C ASP A 165 2.82 -8.35 0.86
N ASN A 166 2.74 -7.10 1.32
CA ASN A 166 1.54 -6.52 1.91
C ASN A 166 1.25 -5.13 1.32
N PRO A 167 -0.03 -4.73 1.22
CA PRO A 167 -0.39 -3.37 0.85
C PRO A 167 0.15 -2.38 1.89
N VAL A 168 0.76 -1.30 1.41
CA VAL A 168 1.21 -0.20 2.25
C VAL A 168 0.05 0.77 2.46
N LEU A 169 -0.46 0.79 3.69
CA LEU A 169 -1.51 1.71 4.14
C LEU A 169 -0.88 2.80 5.00
N GLY A 170 -1.12 4.07 4.68
CA GLY A 170 -0.53 5.17 5.43
C GLY A 170 -0.76 6.57 4.87
N GLU A 171 -0.15 7.55 5.52
CA GLU A 171 -0.16 8.96 5.11
C GLU A 171 1.13 9.31 4.38
N VAL A 172 1.02 9.99 3.24
CA VAL A 172 2.19 10.46 2.48
C VAL A 172 2.85 11.63 3.22
N ILE A 173 4.10 11.48 3.63
CA ILE A 173 4.85 12.53 4.31
C ILE A 173 5.39 13.53 3.27
N ASP A 174 6.10 13.02 2.27
CA ASP A 174 6.77 13.84 1.26
C ASP A 174 7.05 13.04 -0.03
N VAL A 175 7.10 13.76 -1.15
CA VAL A 175 7.45 13.22 -2.47
C VAL A 175 8.83 13.76 -2.85
N LYS A 176 9.87 12.96 -2.63
CA LYS A 176 11.25 13.31 -2.99
C LYS A 176 11.51 12.99 -4.46
N LEU A 177 12.66 13.46 -4.96
CA LEU A 177 13.10 13.25 -6.34
C LEU A 177 13.18 11.77 -6.75
N LEU A 178 13.61 10.88 -5.85
CA LEU A 178 13.81 9.46 -6.16
C LEU A 178 12.83 8.53 -5.42
N THR A 179 12.25 8.97 -4.31
CA THR A 179 11.40 8.16 -3.44
C THR A 179 10.21 8.97 -2.91
N VAL A 180 9.12 8.28 -2.54
CA VAL A 180 8.03 8.82 -1.73
C VAL A 180 8.15 8.27 -0.32
N GLN A 181 7.97 9.12 0.68
CA GLN A 181 7.93 8.71 2.08
C GLN A 181 6.49 8.55 2.55
N VAL A 182 6.17 7.40 3.14
CA VAL A 182 4.85 7.09 3.68
C VAL A 182 4.98 6.72 5.15
N LEU A 183 4.20 7.37 6.02
CA LEU A 183 4.02 6.97 7.41
C LEU A 183 2.95 5.87 7.44
N THR A 184 3.35 4.63 7.69
CA THR A 184 2.42 3.50 7.69
C THR A 184 1.51 3.51 8.92
N ILE A 185 0.41 2.77 8.85
CA ILE A 185 -0.50 2.50 10.00
C ILE A 185 0.21 1.87 11.21
N ASP A 186 1.38 1.26 11.00
CA ASP A 186 2.22 0.68 12.06
C ASP A 186 3.17 1.70 12.69
N GLY A 187 3.17 2.95 12.22
CA GLY A 187 4.02 4.03 12.71
C GLY A 187 5.43 4.07 12.12
N ASN A 188 5.72 3.24 11.10
CA ASN A 188 7.02 3.22 10.43
C ASN A 188 7.04 4.21 9.25
N VAL A 189 8.21 4.79 8.96
CA VAL A 189 8.43 5.59 7.75
C VAL A 189 9.03 4.69 6.67
N THR A 190 8.25 4.41 5.64
CA THR A 190 8.66 3.58 4.50
C THR A 190 8.99 4.46 3.30
N GLU A 191 10.16 4.25 2.67
CA GLU A 191 10.52 4.91 1.41
C GLU A 191 10.22 3.99 0.22
N LEU A 192 9.40 4.48 -0.71
CA LEU A 192 8.99 3.74 -1.91
C LEU A 192 9.66 4.35 -3.15
N PRO A 193 10.32 3.56 -4.02
CA PRO A 193 10.87 4.05 -5.27
C PRO A 193 9.79 4.64 -6.18
N ASN A 194 10.05 5.80 -6.76
CA ASN A 194 9.08 6.49 -7.62
C ASN A 194 8.69 5.66 -8.86
N THR A 195 9.59 4.82 -9.39
CA THR A 195 9.27 3.92 -10.52
C THR A 195 8.28 2.83 -10.14
N ALA A 196 8.43 2.24 -8.96
CA ALA A 196 7.52 1.21 -8.45
C ALA A 196 6.10 1.78 -8.36
N LEU A 197 6.00 3.03 -7.93
CA LEU A 197 4.75 3.75 -7.84
C LEU A 197 4.09 3.91 -9.22
N LEU A 198 4.70 4.61 -10.18
CA LEU A 198 4.00 4.91 -11.44
C LEU A 198 3.67 3.71 -12.34
N GLY A 199 4.45 2.63 -12.29
CA GLY A 199 4.34 1.57 -13.30
C GLY A 199 3.73 0.26 -12.84
N GLN A 200 3.76 -0.03 -11.53
CA GLN A 200 3.56 -1.39 -11.01
C GLN A 200 2.66 -1.45 -9.78
N THR A 201 1.94 -0.36 -9.49
CA THR A 201 1.19 -0.20 -8.25
C THR A 201 -0.24 0.27 -8.54
N GLN A 202 -1.21 -0.30 -7.82
CA GLN A 202 -2.55 0.26 -7.70
C GLN A 202 -2.58 1.28 -6.56
N PHE A 203 -2.96 2.52 -6.90
CA PHE A 203 -3.21 3.58 -5.92
C PHE A 203 -4.68 3.68 -5.61
N THR A 204 -4.99 3.71 -4.33
CA THR A 204 -6.30 4.12 -3.85
C THR A 204 -6.12 5.30 -2.91
N ASN A 205 -6.67 6.44 -3.30
CA ASN A 205 -6.83 7.56 -2.39
C ASN A 205 -7.94 7.20 -1.38
N LEU A 206 -7.62 7.21 -0.10
CA LEU A 206 -8.54 6.84 0.97
C LEU A 206 -9.35 8.04 1.47
N ASP A 207 -8.98 9.27 1.10
CA ASP A 207 -9.64 10.51 1.51
C ASP A 207 -10.91 10.75 0.69
N VAL A 208 -12.07 10.48 1.30
CA VAL A 208 -13.40 10.80 0.77
C VAL A 208 -13.99 11.93 1.60
N GLY A 209 -14.02 13.15 1.06
CA GLY A 209 -14.69 14.28 1.72
C GLY A 209 -14.11 14.64 3.09
N LYS A 210 -12.77 14.53 3.25
CA LYS A 210 -11.97 14.71 4.49
C LYS A 210 -11.97 13.53 5.47
N LEU A 211 -12.66 12.43 5.16
CA LEU A 211 -12.67 11.23 5.97
C LEU A 211 -11.95 10.09 5.26
N ILE A 212 -11.30 9.24 6.03
CA ILE A 212 -10.63 8.05 5.52
C ILE A 212 -11.66 6.93 5.46
N ARG A 213 -11.92 6.39 4.26
CA ARG A 213 -12.82 5.26 4.08
C ARG A 213 -12.03 3.96 3.95
N ALA A 214 -12.25 3.03 4.86
CA ALA A 214 -11.63 1.71 4.81
C ALA A 214 -12.65 0.58 4.99
N SER A 215 -12.24 -0.64 4.69
CA SER A 215 -13.06 -1.83 4.95
C SER A 215 -12.25 -3.00 5.46
N VAL A 216 -12.84 -3.76 6.39
CA VAL A 216 -12.31 -5.02 6.90
C VAL A 216 -13.30 -6.14 6.58
N ALA A 217 -12.76 -7.30 6.23
CA ALA A 217 -13.50 -8.54 6.07
C ALA A 217 -13.29 -9.42 7.30
N ILE A 218 -14.36 -9.71 8.03
CA ILE A 218 -14.34 -10.55 9.23
C ILE A 218 -14.92 -11.91 8.86
N ALA A 219 -14.10 -12.94 8.97
CA ALA A 219 -14.51 -14.32 8.73
C ALA A 219 -15.15 -14.91 9.99
N LEU A 220 -16.31 -15.54 9.83
CA LEU A 220 -17.09 -16.18 10.87
C LEU A 220 -17.38 -17.63 10.47
N PRO A 221 -17.55 -18.54 11.46
CA PRO A 221 -18.00 -19.90 11.19
C PRO A 221 -19.33 -19.97 10.42
N VAL A 222 -19.55 -21.06 9.68
CA VAL A 222 -20.73 -21.23 8.81
C VAL A 222 -22.03 -21.33 9.62
N ASP A 223 -21.92 -21.90 10.83
CA ASP A 223 -23.00 -22.11 11.81
C ASP A 223 -23.29 -20.85 12.66
N ALA A 224 -22.50 -19.79 12.51
CA ALA A 224 -22.68 -18.56 13.28
C ALA A 224 -23.97 -17.81 12.92
N GLN A 225 -24.69 -17.31 13.93
CA GLN A 225 -25.89 -16.48 13.74
C GLN A 225 -25.51 -15.04 13.31
N ILE A 226 -25.24 -14.85 12.01
CA ILE A 226 -24.66 -13.62 11.45
C ILE A 226 -25.44 -12.35 11.82
N SER A 227 -26.77 -12.37 11.70
CA SER A 227 -27.61 -11.20 12.01
C SER A 227 -27.54 -10.78 13.48
N GLY A 228 -27.52 -11.76 14.40
CA GLY A 228 -27.37 -11.54 15.83
C GLY A 228 -26.00 -10.96 16.18
N ILE A 229 -24.93 -11.52 15.60
CA ILE A 229 -23.56 -11.07 15.78
C ILE A 229 -23.38 -9.64 15.26
N MET A 230 -23.85 -9.33 14.04
CA MET A 230 -23.78 -7.99 13.47
C MET A 230 -24.50 -6.96 14.34
N SER A 231 -25.71 -7.29 14.81
CA SER A 231 -26.49 -6.41 15.70
C SER A 231 -25.80 -6.17 17.04
N PHE A 232 -25.15 -7.20 17.60
CA PHE A 232 -24.36 -7.08 18.82
C PHE A 232 -23.13 -6.19 18.62
N ALA A 233 -22.36 -6.45 17.56
CA ALA A 233 -21.17 -5.70 17.23
C ALA A 233 -21.49 -4.22 16.98
N GLU A 234 -22.57 -3.91 16.26
CA GLU A 234 -23.03 -2.53 16.03
C GLU A 234 -23.35 -1.80 17.34
N ARG A 235 -24.12 -2.44 18.25
CA ARG A 235 -24.45 -1.84 19.56
C ARG A 235 -23.21 -1.59 20.40
N LYS A 236 -22.27 -2.53 20.42
CA LYS A 236 -21.04 -2.39 21.21
C LYS A 236 -20.14 -1.29 20.64
N MET A 237 -19.98 -1.26 19.32
CA MET A 237 -19.18 -0.26 18.64
C MET A 237 -19.75 1.15 18.79
N LYS A 238 -21.09 1.30 18.89
CA LYS A 238 -21.75 2.61 19.09
C LYS A 238 -21.16 3.41 20.26
N ASN A 239 -20.77 2.73 21.35
CA ASN A 239 -20.19 3.37 22.53
C ASN A 239 -18.72 3.77 22.35
N GLN A 240 -18.06 3.29 21.29
CA GLN A 240 -16.63 3.50 21.03
C GLN A 240 -16.36 4.37 19.79
N LEU A 241 -17.39 4.69 18.99
CA LEU A 241 -17.26 5.44 17.73
C LEU A 241 -16.51 6.77 17.93
N GLU A 242 -16.94 7.58 18.90
CA GLU A 242 -16.34 8.89 19.17
C GLU A 242 -14.88 8.77 19.63
N ALA A 243 -14.60 7.85 20.55
CA ALA A 243 -13.25 7.63 21.08
C ALA A 243 -12.25 7.15 20.02
N LEU A 244 -12.74 6.45 18.99
CA LEU A 244 -11.95 5.93 17.88
C LEU A 244 -11.93 6.88 16.66
N GLY A 245 -12.65 8.01 16.72
CA GLY A 245 -12.77 8.94 15.60
C GLY A 245 -13.57 8.38 14.42
N ILE A 246 -14.45 7.40 14.64
CA ILE A 246 -15.31 6.81 13.62
C ILE A 246 -16.56 7.68 13.46
N LEU A 247 -16.84 8.10 12.23
CA LEU A 247 -17.96 8.99 11.90
C LEU A 247 -19.09 8.29 11.15
N GLY A 248 -18.81 7.12 10.59
CA GLY A 248 -19.81 6.27 9.96
C GLY A 248 -19.29 4.84 9.87
N MET A 249 -20.18 3.87 10.11
CA MET A 249 -19.86 2.45 10.03
C MET A 249 -21.06 1.72 9.46
N GLU A 250 -20.82 0.90 8.45
CA GLU A 250 -21.81 0.07 7.77
C GLU A 250 -21.31 -1.37 7.77
N MET A 251 -22.18 -2.32 8.06
CA MET A 251 -21.85 -3.74 8.04
C MET A 251 -22.72 -4.47 7.03
N TYR A 252 -22.10 -5.31 6.21
CA TYR A 252 -22.77 -6.09 5.18
C TYR A 252 -22.41 -7.56 5.30
N PHE A 253 -23.41 -8.43 5.24
CA PHE A 253 -23.12 -9.84 4.97
C PHE A 253 -22.64 -9.96 3.52
N TYR A 254 -21.36 -10.29 3.35
CA TYR A 254 -20.66 -10.09 2.07
C TYR A 254 -20.54 -11.39 1.28
N THR A 255 -20.10 -12.47 1.92
CA THR A 255 -20.00 -13.78 1.27
C THR A 255 -20.44 -14.90 2.19
N LYS A 256 -21.01 -15.95 1.58
CA LYS A 256 -21.30 -17.24 2.20
C LYS A 256 -20.56 -18.31 1.42
N THR A 257 -19.64 -19.01 2.06
CA THR A 257 -18.91 -20.13 1.48
C THR A 257 -19.22 -21.41 2.26
N PHE A 258 -18.80 -22.57 1.74
CA PHE A 258 -18.95 -23.84 2.44
C PHE A 258 -18.20 -23.91 3.77
N ASN A 259 -17.15 -23.09 3.94
CA ASN A 259 -16.25 -23.17 5.09
C ASN A 259 -16.35 -21.95 6.00
N SER A 260 -16.85 -20.81 5.52
CA SER A 260 -16.99 -19.59 6.30
C SER A 260 -18.03 -18.63 5.74
N ASN A 261 -18.57 -17.82 6.64
CA ASN A 261 -19.34 -16.62 6.34
C ASN A 261 -18.42 -15.41 6.49
N THR A 262 -18.52 -14.40 5.62
CA THR A 262 -17.74 -13.16 5.75
C THR A 262 -18.66 -11.96 5.90
N VAL A 263 -18.43 -11.16 6.93
CA VAL A 263 -19.04 -9.84 7.10
C VAL A 263 -18.04 -8.77 6.69
N LYS A 264 -18.44 -7.89 5.78
CA LYS A 264 -17.66 -6.73 5.38
C LYS A 264 -18.11 -5.53 6.20
N VAL A 265 -17.18 -4.94 6.94
CA VAL A 265 -17.40 -3.70 7.68
C VAL A 265 -16.72 -2.57 6.92
N ILE A 266 -17.49 -1.55 6.54
CA ILE A 266 -16.98 -0.32 5.91
C ILE A 266 -17.10 0.80 6.93
N PHE A 267 -16.04 1.55 7.15
CA PHE A 267 -16.04 2.62 8.14
C PHE A 267 -15.27 3.85 7.67
N ASN A 268 -15.73 5.01 8.14
CA ASN A 268 -15.15 6.32 7.89
C ASN A 268 -14.56 6.88 9.18
N PHE A 269 -13.31 7.35 9.13
CA PHE A 269 -12.58 7.82 10.33
C PHE A 269 -11.62 8.98 10.03
N ASP A 270 -11.14 9.65 11.08
CA ASP A 270 -10.43 10.94 10.97
C ASP A 270 -8.90 10.83 10.78
N LYS A 271 -8.26 9.80 11.38
CA LYS A 271 -6.80 9.65 11.40
C LYS A 271 -6.37 8.24 11.02
N ILE A 272 -5.49 8.12 10.03
CA ILE A 272 -5.06 6.80 9.51
C ILE A 272 -4.39 5.93 10.57
N LEU A 273 -3.68 6.55 11.53
CA LEU A 273 -3.03 5.85 12.64
C LEU A 273 -4.02 5.18 13.61
N ASN A 274 -5.31 5.53 13.58
CA ASN A 274 -6.33 4.85 14.36
C ASN A 274 -6.78 3.53 13.72
N TYR A 275 -6.39 3.23 12.47
CA TYR A 275 -6.83 2.05 11.74
C TYR A 275 -6.66 0.76 12.54
N ASN A 276 -5.44 0.48 13.04
CA ASN A 276 -5.16 -0.74 13.81
C ASN A 276 -6.01 -0.83 15.10
N ARG A 277 -6.29 0.30 15.75
CA ARG A 277 -7.16 0.34 16.95
C ARG A 277 -8.61 0.04 16.60
N ILE A 278 -9.10 0.58 15.49
CA ILE A 278 -10.46 0.33 14.98
C ILE A 278 -10.63 -1.13 14.61
N VAL A 279 -9.68 -1.71 13.85
CA VAL A 279 -9.71 -3.11 13.47
C VAL A 279 -9.71 -4.03 14.70
N ASN A 280 -8.88 -3.73 15.70
CA ASN A 280 -8.89 -4.47 16.96
C ASN A 280 -10.24 -4.40 17.69
N ALA A 281 -10.83 -3.21 17.80
CA ALA A 281 -12.13 -3.01 18.43
C ALA A 281 -13.24 -3.78 17.70
N LEU A 282 -13.24 -3.76 16.36
CA LEU A 282 -14.16 -4.54 15.54
C LEU A 282 -13.98 -6.04 15.78
N ASN A 283 -12.76 -6.56 15.71
CA ASN A 283 -12.50 -7.98 15.94
C ASN A 283 -13.00 -8.43 17.33
N LEU A 284 -12.73 -7.65 18.38
CA LEU A 284 -13.22 -7.94 19.74
C LEU A 284 -14.75 -7.85 19.85
N ALA A 285 -15.39 -6.93 19.11
CA ALA A 285 -16.85 -6.82 19.10
C ALA A 285 -17.52 -8.01 18.41
N PHE A 286 -16.94 -8.49 17.32
CA PHE A 286 -17.41 -9.69 16.61
C PHE A 286 -17.13 -10.98 17.39
N GLU A 287 -15.98 -11.09 18.03
CA GLU A 287 -15.61 -12.24 18.88
C GLU A 287 -16.59 -12.37 20.06
N GLU A 288 -16.82 -11.30 20.80
CA GLU A 288 -17.80 -11.32 21.90
C GLU A 288 -19.22 -11.55 21.40
N GLY A 289 -19.59 -10.97 20.25
CA GLY A 289 -20.88 -11.24 19.63
C GLY A 289 -21.05 -12.71 19.24
N TYR A 290 -20.00 -13.34 18.73
CA TYR A 290 -20.00 -14.77 18.41
C TYR A 290 -20.22 -15.62 19.65
N TRP A 291 -19.45 -15.40 20.73
CA TRP A 291 -19.62 -16.14 21.97
C TRP A 291 -20.94 -15.87 22.67
N GLU A 292 -21.42 -14.63 22.67
CA GLU A 292 -22.75 -14.28 23.20
C GLU A 292 -23.85 -15.05 22.46
N MET A 293 -23.81 -15.09 21.13
CA MET A 293 -24.81 -15.84 20.35
C MET A 293 -24.67 -17.35 20.48
N LYS A 294 -23.46 -17.85 20.71
CA LYS A 294 -23.19 -19.28 20.93
C LYS A 294 -23.59 -19.74 22.34
N ASN A 295 -23.41 -18.88 23.34
CA ASN A 295 -23.74 -19.15 24.74
C ASN A 295 -25.20 -18.85 25.07
N ARG A 296 -25.88 -18.02 24.25
CA ARG A 296 -27.35 -18.01 24.21
C ARG A 296 -27.80 -19.38 23.73
N ALA A 297 -28.33 -20.17 24.66
CA ALA A 297 -28.82 -21.51 24.42
C ALA A 297 -29.62 -21.59 23.09
N PRO A 298 -29.47 -22.70 22.35
CA PRO A 298 -30.16 -22.93 21.08
C PRO A 298 -31.67 -22.85 21.29
N GLN A 299 -32.41 -22.25 20.37
CA GLN A 299 -33.87 -22.44 20.33
C GLN A 299 -34.16 -23.92 20.09
N GLY A 300 -34.45 -24.64 21.17
CA GLY A 300 -34.73 -26.06 21.21
C GLY A 300 -33.47 -26.92 21.10
N ASN A 301 -33.18 -27.72 22.13
CA ASN A 301 -32.35 -28.90 21.96
C ASN A 301 -33.03 -29.81 20.93
N ILE A 302 -32.26 -30.34 19.97
CA ILE A 302 -32.79 -31.15 18.88
C ILE A 302 -32.33 -32.58 19.05
N MET A 303 -33.29 -33.50 19.05
CA MET A 303 -33.03 -34.94 18.99
C MET A 303 -33.69 -35.52 17.74
N VAL A 304 -32.96 -36.31 16.97
CA VAL A 304 -33.49 -37.00 15.79
C VAL A 304 -33.53 -38.49 16.08
N LEU A 305 -34.73 -39.05 16.06
CA LEU A 305 -35.00 -40.45 16.36
C LEU A 305 -35.33 -41.18 15.06
N GLY A 306 -34.75 -42.36 14.86
CA GLY A 306 -34.97 -43.19 13.67
C GLY A 306 -35.80 -44.44 13.97
N PHE A 307 -36.84 -44.68 13.18
CA PHE A 307 -37.72 -45.84 13.31
C PHE A 307 -37.84 -46.58 11.97
N PRO A 308 -37.90 -47.92 11.96
CA PRO A 308 -38.14 -48.68 10.73
C PRO A 308 -39.51 -48.33 10.12
N VAL A 309 -39.65 -48.53 8.82
CA VAL A 309 -40.89 -48.22 8.06
C VAL A 309 -42.03 -49.23 8.28
N ASP A 310 -41.85 -50.19 9.21
CA ASP A 310 -42.83 -51.25 9.52
C ASP A 310 -44.00 -50.77 10.38
N VAL A 311 -43.90 -49.60 10.99
CA VAL A 311 -44.98 -48.95 11.75
C VAL A 311 -45.21 -47.54 11.21
N PRO A 312 -46.48 -47.08 11.04
CA PRO A 312 -46.76 -45.72 10.62
C PRO A 312 -46.13 -44.67 11.55
N VAL A 313 -45.23 -43.85 11.00
CA VAL A 313 -44.46 -42.85 11.78
C VAL A 313 -45.35 -41.86 12.53
N LYS A 314 -46.53 -41.54 12.00
CA LYS A 314 -47.52 -40.68 12.65
C LYS A 314 -48.01 -41.28 13.98
N SER A 315 -48.27 -42.59 14.00
CA SER A 315 -48.70 -43.29 15.21
C SER A 315 -47.58 -43.33 16.25
N ILE A 316 -46.33 -43.54 15.81
CA ILE A 316 -45.15 -43.47 16.69
C ILE A 316 -45.00 -42.07 17.28
N GLN A 317 -45.18 -41.03 16.47
CA GLN A 317 -45.12 -39.63 16.92
C GLN A 317 -46.17 -39.33 17.98
N GLU A 318 -47.45 -39.61 17.71
CA GLU A 318 -48.55 -39.33 18.63
C GLU A 318 -48.39 -40.06 19.97
N ARG A 319 -47.94 -41.33 19.93
CA ARG A 319 -47.77 -42.13 21.16
C ARG A 319 -46.48 -41.82 21.89
N GLY A 320 -45.41 -41.51 21.17
CA GLY A 320 -44.14 -41.02 21.73
C GLY A 320 -44.32 -39.69 22.45
N ASP A 321 -45.09 -38.78 21.86
CA ASP A 321 -45.45 -37.50 22.49
C ASP A 321 -46.29 -37.71 23.75
N ALA A 322 -47.29 -38.60 23.71
CA ALA A 322 -48.08 -38.93 24.90
C ALA A 322 -47.21 -39.52 26.03
N ASN A 323 -46.29 -40.43 25.72
CA ASN A 323 -45.36 -41.01 26.69
C ASN A 323 -44.40 -39.95 27.26
N LEU A 324 -43.93 -39.03 26.42
CA LEU A 324 -43.01 -37.97 26.81
C LEU A 324 -43.71 -36.90 27.67
N GLU A 325 -44.97 -36.58 27.38
CA GLU A 325 -45.77 -35.63 28.17
C GLU A 325 -45.97 -36.12 29.61
N VAL A 326 -46.16 -37.43 29.81
CA VAL A 326 -46.22 -38.03 31.17
C VAL A 326 -44.89 -37.87 31.92
N ARG A 327 -43.77 -38.01 31.22
CA ARG A 327 -42.41 -37.94 31.81
C ARG A 327 -41.89 -36.51 31.94
N LYS A 328 -42.50 -35.55 31.25
CA LYS A 328 -42.07 -34.15 31.14
C LYS A 328 -41.72 -33.52 32.50
N GLY A 329 -42.59 -33.71 33.49
CA GLY A 329 -42.41 -33.19 34.85
C GLY A 329 -41.34 -33.90 35.68
N GLU A 330 -41.02 -35.16 35.36
CA GLU A 330 -40.03 -35.97 36.09
C GLU A 330 -38.60 -35.71 35.61
N VAL A 331 -38.44 -35.29 34.35
CA VAL A 331 -37.14 -35.10 33.71
C VAL A 331 -36.80 -33.64 33.40
N GLY A 332 -37.62 -32.69 33.84
CA GLY A 332 -37.27 -31.25 33.78
C GLY A 332 -37.38 -30.62 32.39
N ILE A 333 -38.21 -31.18 31.51
CA ILE A 333 -38.54 -30.60 30.19
C ILE A 333 -39.58 -29.49 30.38
N GLU A 334 -39.27 -28.26 29.96
CA GLU A 334 -40.21 -27.13 30.04
C GLU A 334 -41.25 -27.17 28.92
N ASP A 335 -40.79 -27.42 27.69
CA ASP A 335 -41.62 -27.54 26.51
C ASP A 335 -40.97 -28.45 25.47
N PHE A 336 -41.79 -29.12 24.65
CA PHE A 336 -41.30 -29.89 23.52
C PHE A 336 -42.28 -29.93 22.35
N HIS A 337 -41.74 -30.09 21.15
CA HIS A 337 -42.47 -30.33 19.92
C HIS A 337 -41.80 -31.42 19.10
N SER A 338 -42.61 -32.26 18.46
CA SER A 338 -42.13 -33.30 17.56
C SER A 338 -42.57 -33.01 16.12
N TYR A 339 -41.72 -33.38 15.18
CA TYR A 339 -41.97 -33.20 13.75
C TYR A 339 -41.54 -34.44 12.99
N PHE A 340 -42.37 -34.91 12.05
CA PHE A 340 -41.88 -35.81 11.03
C PHE A 340 -40.79 -35.11 10.21
N PHE A 341 -39.58 -35.67 10.20
CA PHE A 341 -38.39 -34.98 9.69
C PHE A 341 -37.89 -35.57 8.38
N ILE A 342 -37.71 -36.89 8.32
CA ILE A 342 -37.15 -37.57 7.13
C ILE A 342 -37.99 -38.81 6.82
N LYS A 343 -38.32 -38.99 5.52
CA LYS A 343 -38.84 -40.24 4.96
C LYS A 343 -37.77 -40.90 4.09
N SER A 344 -37.44 -42.17 4.34
CA SER A 344 -36.58 -42.96 3.46
C SER A 344 -37.16 -44.36 3.19
N SER A 345 -36.51 -45.15 2.34
CA SER A 345 -36.95 -46.51 1.99
C SER A 345 -36.83 -47.53 3.13
N GLY A 346 -35.97 -47.27 4.13
CA GLY A 346 -35.74 -48.18 5.25
C GLY A 346 -36.05 -47.58 6.63
N MET A 347 -36.05 -46.25 6.76
CA MET A 347 -36.19 -45.58 8.06
C MET A 347 -36.94 -44.25 7.93
N ASN A 348 -37.86 -44.01 8.85
CA ASN A 348 -38.50 -42.73 9.08
C ASN A 348 -37.85 -42.05 10.28
N SER A 349 -37.71 -40.72 10.26
CA SER A 349 -37.14 -39.98 11.38
C SER A 349 -38.10 -38.95 11.95
N ILE A 350 -38.14 -38.87 13.28
CA ILE A 350 -38.87 -37.85 14.04
C ILE A 350 -37.85 -36.92 14.68
N LYS A 351 -38.02 -35.61 14.48
CA LYS A 351 -37.25 -34.56 15.13
C LYS A 351 -38.02 -34.08 16.34
N VAL A 352 -37.45 -34.20 17.52
CA VAL A 352 -37.97 -33.66 18.78
C VAL A 352 -37.15 -32.41 19.14
N THR A 353 -37.82 -31.27 19.26
CA THR A 353 -37.25 -30.02 19.78
C THR A 353 -37.73 -29.82 21.21
N PHE A 354 -36.85 -29.56 22.16
CA PHE A 354 -37.24 -29.40 23.57
C PHE A 354 -36.43 -28.32 24.29
N THR A 355 -37.06 -27.68 25.27
CA THR A 355 -36.46 -26.68 26.16
C THR A 355 -36.21 -27.30 27.52
N LEU A 356 -35.03 -27.07 28.07
CA LEU A 356 -34.62 -27.57 29.38
C LEU A 356 -34.57 -26.44 30.39
N SER A 357 -34.95 -26.77 31.62
CA SER A 357 -34.79 -25.88 32.79
C SER A 357 -33.34 -25.72 33.22
N ASP A 358 -32.50 -26.75 33.00
CA ASP A 358 -31.05 -26.74 33.22
C ASP A 358 -30.35 -27.54 32.10
N THR A 359 -29.22 -27.05 31.60
CA THR A 359 -28.41 -27.80 30.62
C THR A 359 -27.72 -29.03 31.21
N ALA A 360 -27.52 -29.09 32.53
CA ALA A 360 -26.85 -30.22 33.21
C ALA A 360 -27.66 -31.53 33.17
N ILE A 361 -28.98 -31.45 32.91
CA ILE A 361 -29.88 -32.61 32.82
C ILE A 361 -30.07 -33.14 31.39
N TYR A 362 -29.29 -32.64 30.42
CA TYR A 362 -29.46 -33.01 29.01
C TYR A 362 -29.43 -34.53 28.76
N ASP A 363 -28.46 -35.25 29.32
CA ASP A 363 -28.33 -36.70 29.09
C ASP A 363 -29.49 -37.49 29.69
N GLN A 364 -30.02 -37.04 30.84
CA GLN A 364 -31.21 -37.62 31.47
C GLN A 364 -32.44 -37.42 30.58
N VAL A 365 -32.60 -36.22 30.01
CA VAL A 365 -33.72 -35.90 29.12
C VAL A 365 -33.61 -36.62 27.78
N ALA A 366 -32.42 -36.68 27.18
CA ALA A 366 -32.19 -37.41 25.94
C ALA A 366 -32.55 -38.90 26.11
N ASN A 367 -32.19 -39.53 27.23
CA ASN A 367 -32.59 -40.90 27.55
C ASN A 367 -34.11 -41.03 27.72
N ALA A 368 -34.75 -40.08 28.40
CA ALA A 368 -36.20 -40.10 28.57
C ALA A 368 -36.96 -40.01 27.24
N ILE A 369 -36.49 -39.17 26.32
CA ILE A 369 -37.02 -39.03 24.96
C ILE A 369 -36.82 -40.32 24.17
N ASN A 370 -35.62 -40.92 24.22
CA ASN A 370 -35.37 -42.23 23.60
C ASN A 370 -36.35 -43.29 24.10
N TYR A 371 -36.49 -43.48 25.41
CA TYR A 371 -37.38 -44.48 25.98
C TYR A 371 -38.85 -44.22 25.66
N ALA A 372 -39.30 -42.96 25.71
CA ALA A 372 -40.70 -42.63 25.43
C ALA A 372 -41.11 -43.05 24.02
N TYR A 373 -40.24 -42.80 23.04
CA TYR A 373 -40.48 -43.14 21.65
C TYR A 373 -40.15 -44.60 21.29
N GLU A 374 -39.20 -45.23 21.97
CA GLU A 374 -38.93 -46.67 21.81
C GLU A 374 -40.10 -47.52 22.32
N GLU A 375 -40.66 -47.19 23.49
CA GLU A 375 -41.87 -47.85 24.01
C GLU A 375 -43.08 -47.63 23.10
N ALA A 376 -43.22 -46.43 22.54
CA ALA A 376 -44.26 -46.13 21.54
C ALA A 376 -44.11 -47.02 20.29
N TYR A 377 -42.89 -47.16 19.76
CA TYR A 377 -42.63 -48.04 18.63
C TYR A 377 -42.92 -49.51 18.96
N LEU A 378 -42.40 -50.03 20.07
CA LEU A 378 -42.55 -51.43 20.45
C LEU A 378 -44.02 -51.80 20.72
N SER A 379 -44.78 -50.92 21.37
CA SER A 379 -46.22 -51.14 21.61
C SER A 379 -47.00 -51.23 20.29
N LEU A 380 -46.80 -50.28 19.38
CA LEU A 380 -47.47 -50.25 18.08
C LEU A 380 -47.07 -51.42 17.17
N LYS A 381 -45.79 -51.84 17.23
CA LYS A 381 -45.30 -53.02 16.51
C LYS A 381 -45.98 -54.30 16.99
N ASN A 382 -46.22 -54.43 18.29
CA ASN A 382 -46.92 -55.58 18.86
C ASN A 382 -48.43 -55.54 18.59
N GLU A 383 -49.02 -54.37 18.37
CA GLU A 383 -50.43 -54.17 17.99
C GLU A 383 -50.69 -54.36 16.49
N SER A 384 -49.64 -54.34 15.64
CA SER A 384 -49.80 -54.49 14.20
C SER A 384 -50.02 -55.97 13.82
N PRO A 385 -51.11 -56.33 13.13
CA PRO A 385 -51.28 -57.69 12.63
C PRO A 385 -50.16 -58.01 11.62
N LYS A 386 -49.54 -59.18 11.80
CA LYS A 386 -48.47 -59.69 10.93
C LYS A 386 -48.88 -59.82 9.47
#